data_AF-A0A9P7DHM5-F1
#
_entry.id   AF-A0A9P7DHM5-F1
#
_cell.length_a   1.000
_cell.length_b   1.000
_cell.length_c   1.000
_cell.angle_alpha   90.00
_cell.angle_beta   90.00
_cell.angle_gamma   90.00
#
_symmetry.space_group_name_H-M   'P 1'
#
loop_
_entity.id
_entity.type
_entity.pdbx_description
1 polymer ?
#
loop_
_entity_poly.entity_id
_entity_poly.type
_entity_poly.pdbx_seq_one_letter_code
_entity_poly.pdbx_strand_id
1 'polypeptide(L)'
;MAHGSQNGVSRMNCHPEYYLKDGNITFHVEGTLFRVHRHFFERESQFFIQEFAKTPQGGTSDTSAFRLDEVTAADFTKFLWVWYSPLYRRGSLTEPKEHWLTILELSTKWQFLDMQKLAIDELEKLNIEPIEKITTYDKHKIDKLLLLPAYKLLCKRTTRITDEEGEKLKVPTLLRIFEARDRARSAAEGRHLSSADADKELERILIEVFALNSHATNQQGAQSQTKSDPDPNSKPNPNGNGAANGHKPSGSGSSTQNDKQQQKDADKTKGTVCYSVY
;
A
#
# COMPACT_ATOMS: atom_id res chain seq x y z
N MET A 1 5.37 -60.10 11.82
CA MET A 1 4.75 -58.76 11.90
C MET A 1 5.85 -57.74 11.66
N ALA A 2 5.90 -57.12 10.47
CA ALA A 2 6.91 -56.12 10.14
C ALA A 2 6.25 -54.73 10.24
N HIS A 3 6.67 -53.95 11.24
CA HIS A 3 6.30 -52.54 11.36
C HIS A 3 7.09 -51.74 10.31
N GLY A 4 6.45 -51.44 9.18
CA GLY A 4 6.96 -50.47 8.22
C GLY A 4 6.83 -49.06 8.79
N SER A 5 7.93 -48.51 9.30
CA SER A 5 8.03 -47.10 9.67
C SER A 5 7.98 -46.26 8.39
N GLN A 6 6.84 -45.62 8.14
CA GLN A 6 6.73 -44.59 7.10
C GLN A 6 7.37 -43.31 7.64
N ASN A 7 8.68 -43.15 7.44
CA ASN A 7 9.36 -41.86 7.59
C ASN A 7 8.96 -40.95 6.42
N GLY A 8 7.91 -40.16 6.60
CA GLY A 8 7.55 -39.07 5.70
C GLY A 8 8.53 -37.91 5.85
N VAL A 9 9.65 -37.94 5.13
CA VAL A 9 10.57 -36.79 5.04
C VAL A 9 9.88 -35.72 4.19
N SER A 10 9.24 -34.75 4.83
CA SER A 10 8.77 -33.54 4.15
C SER A 10 10.00 -32.78 3.63
N ARG A 11 10.30 -32.93 2.33
CA ARG A 11 11.33 -32.11 1.65
C ARG A 11 10.83 -30.67 1.62
N MET A 12 11.35 -29.84 2.50
CA MET A 12 11.12 -28.40 2.45
C MET A 12 12.14 -27.79 1.49
N ASN A 13 11.65 -27.03 0.51
CA ASN A 13 12.51 -26.40 -0.49
C ASN A 13 12.94 -25.02 0.01
N CYS A 14 14.23 -24.69 -0.03
CA CYS A 14 14.70 -23.35 0.30
C CYS A 14 14.50 -22.42 -0.91
N HIS A 15 13.88 -21.25 -0.70
CA HIS A 15 13.63 -20.30 -1.77
C HIS A 15 14.96 -19.80 -2.36
N PRO A 16 15.16 -19.84 -3.69
CA PRO A 16 16.47 -19.57 -4.30
C PRO A 16 16.99 -18.15 -4.03
N GLU A 17 16.09 -17.16 -3.95
CA GLU A 17 16.44 -15.74 -3.81
C GLU A 17 16.28 -15.20 -2.39
N TYR A 18 15.39 -15.81 -1.60
CA TYR A 18 14.94 -15.28 -0.30
C TYR A 18 15.24 -16.24 0.84
N TYR A 19 16.28 -17.04 0.67
CA TYR A 19 16.90 -17.82 1.74
C TYR A 19 18.30 -17.24 2.02
N LEU A 20 18.31 -16.11 2.71
CA LEU A 20 19.50 -15.28 2.92
C LEU A 20 20.38 -15.89 4.02
N LYS A 21 21.70 -15.79 3.87
CA LYS A 21 22.65 -16.32 4.87
C LYS A 21 22.64 -15.52 6.18
N ASP A 22 22.40 -14.23 6.08
CA ASP A 22 22.34 -13.25 7.18
C ASP A 22 20.92 -13.04 7.72
N GLY A 23 19.92 -13.69 7.13
CA GLY A 23 18.55 -13.65 7.63
C GLY A 23 18.42 -14.24 9.04
N ASN A 24 17.60 -13.59 9.86
CA ASN A 24 17.41 -13.90 11.28
C ASN A 24 15.97 -14.32 11.61
N ILE A 25 15.14 -14.55 10.59
CA ILE A 25 13.85 -15.23 10.72
C ILE A 25 13.61 -16.16 9.51
N THR A 26 13.16 -17.38 9.79
CA THR A 26 12.74 -18.34 8.78
C THR A 26 11.22 -18.47 8.77
N PHE A 27 10.60 -18.27 7.61
CA PHE A 27 9.19 -18.54 7.35
C PHE A 27 9.02 -19.84 6.56
N HIS A 28 7.92 -20.54 6.82
CA HIS A 28 7.47 -21.67 6.02
C HIS A 28 6.15 -21.32 5.33
N VAL A 29 6.17 -21.30 3.99
CA VAL A 29 5.04 -20.90 3.14
C VAL A 29 4.91 -21.92 2.00
N GLU A 30 3.77 -22.59 1.89
CA GLU A 30 3.48 -23.55 0.81
C GLU A 30 4.62 -24.55 0.53
N GLY A 31 5.17 -25.18 1.58
CA GLY A 31 6.26 -26.16 1.45
C GLY A 31 7.64 -25.56 1.15
N THR A 32 7.74 -24.23 1.13
CA THR A 32 8.96 -23.48 0.83
C THR A 32 9.43 -22.70 2.06
N LEU A 33 10.74 -22.74 2.32
CA LEU A 33 11.40 -21.98 3.38
C LEU A 33 11.96 -20.68 2.84
N PHE A 34 11.67 -19.59 3.56
CA PHE A 34 12.19 -18.26 3.30
C PHE A 34 12.98 -17.82 4.52
N ARG A 35 14.25 -17.44 4.36
CA ARG A 35 15.06 -16.90 5.45
C ARG A 35 15.41 -15.46 5.14
N VAL A 36 14.87 -14.54 5.93
CA VAL A 36 14.89 -13.09 5.66
C VAL A 36 15.18 -12.32 6.95
N HIS A 37 15.23 -10.99 6.85
CA HIS A 37 15.46 -10.10 7.98
C HIS A 37 14.15 -9.76 8.70
N ARG A 38 14.06 -10.18 9.96
CA ARG A 38 12.97 -9.93 10.90
C ARG A 38 12.66 -8.44 11.08
N HIS A 39 13.70 -7.60 11.00
CA HIS A 39 13.59 -6.15 11.16
C HIS A 39 12.54 -5.52 10.24
N PHE A 40 12.41 -5.95 8.99
CA PHE A 40 11.43 -5.37 8.06
C PHE A 40 9.99 -5.63 8.51
N PHE A 41 9.73 -6.79 9.12
CA PHE A 41 8.41 -7.17 9.62
C PHE A 41 8.07 -6.43 10.91
N GLU A 42 9.00 -6.37 11.85
CA GLU A 42 8.76 -5.69 13.13
C GLU A 42 8.71 -4.17 13.00
N ARG A 43 9.44 -3.58 12.05
CA ARG A 43 9.43 -2.12 11.84
C ARG A 43 8.08 -1.61 11.35
N GLU A 44 7.43 -2.35 10.46
CA GLU A 44 6.30 -1.84 9.67
C GLU A 44 4.97 -2.56 9.95
N SER A 45 4.97 -3.65 10.73
CA SER A 45 3.76 -4.42 11.03
C SER A 45 3.59 -4.68 12.52
N GLN A 46 2.55 -4.07 13.09
CA GLN A 46 2.11 -4.33 14.45
C GLN A 46 1.64 -5.77 14.67
N PHE A 47 1.07 -6.37 13.62
CA PHE A 47 0.68 -7.79 13.60
C PHE A 47 1.90 -8.68 13.85
N PHE A 48 2.98 -8.51 13.08
CA PHE A 48 4.17 -9.35 13.23
C PHE A 48 4.93 -9.10 14.54
N ILE A 49 4.95 -7.87 15.06
CA ILE A 49 5.47 -7.60 16.42
C ILE A 49 4.73 -8.48 17.45
N GLN A 50 3.40 -8.53 17.39
CA GLN A 50 2.59 -9.30 18.33
C GLN A 50 2.75 -10.80 18.13
N GLU A 51 2.73 -11.27 16.88
CA GLU A 51 2.85 -12.69 16.57
C GLU A 51 4.21 -13.27 16.99
N PHE A 52 5.29 -12.55 16.74
CA PHE A 52 6.60 -13.03 17.16
C PHE A 52 6.80 -12.96 18.68
N ALA A 53 6.12 -12.06 19.39
CA ALA A 53 6.13 -12.02 20.85
C ALA A 53 5.42 -13.25 21.45
N LYS A 54 4.37 -13.77 20.80
CA LYS A 54 3.66 -15.00 21.23
C LYS A 54 4.49 -16.25 21.02
N THR A 55 5.39 -16.25 20.03
CA THR A 55 6.23 -17.40 19.68
C THR A 55 7.70 -17.01 19.59
N PRO A 56 8.39 -16.77 20.72
CA PRO A 56 9.78 -16.29 20.72
C PRO A 56 10.77 -17.24 20.03
N GLN A 57 10.50 -18.54 20.03
CA GLN A 57 11.32 -19.55 19.33
C GLN A 57 10.90 -19.75 17.87
N GLY A 58 9.76 -19.19 17.45
CA GLY A 58 9.23 -19.30 16.09
C GLY A 58 10.11 -18.57 15.10
N GLY A 59 10.54 -19.28 14.06
CA GLY A 59 11.36 -18.78 12.97
C GLY A 59 12.85 -18.67 13.30
N THR A 60 13.32 -19.20 14.44
CA THR A 60 14.75 -19.17 14.81
C THR A 60 15.59 -20.23 14.09
N SER A 61 14.95 -21.27 13.59
CA SER A 61 15.56 -22.35 12.79
C SER A 61 14.60 -22.82 11.69
N ASP A 62 15.11 -23.62 10.75
CA ASP A 62 14.29 -24.25 9.72
C ASP A 62 13.25 -25.22 10.32
N THR A 63 13.58 -25.88 11.43
CA THR A 63 12.70 -26.82 12.14
C THR A 63 11.62 -26.13 12.96
N SER A 64 11.84 -24.87 13.33
CA SER A 64 10.90 -24.03 14.09
C SER A 64 10.31 -22.90 13.23
N ALA A 65 10.38 -23.01 11.91
CA ALA A 65 10.02 -21.94 10.97
C ALA A 65 8.62 -21.36 11.26
N PHE A 66 8.52 -20.04 11.17
CA PHE A 66 7.26 -19.32 11.36
C PHE A 66 6.32 -19.61 10.20
N ARG A 67 5.23 -20.34 10.46
CA ARG A 67 4.33 -20.81 9.42
C ARG A 67 3.35 -19.71 9.00
N LEU A 68 3.27 -19.45 7.70
CA LEU A 68 2.24 -18.59 7.12
C LEU A 68 1.26 -19.47 6.35
N ASP A 69 0.06 -19.60 6.90
CA ASP A 69 -1.02 -20.33 6.25
C ASP A 69 -1.83 -19.40 5.32
N GLU A 70 -2.47 -20.01 4.31
CA GLU A 70 -3.31 -19.32 3.31
C GLU A 70 -2.55 -18.28 2.47
N VAL A 71 -1.25 -18.47 2.27
CA VAL A 71 -0.42 -17.65 1.39
C VAL A 71 0.40 -18.58 0.52
N THR A 72 0.46 -18.29 -0.79
CA THR A 72 1.29 -19.05 -1.72
C THR A 72 2.74 -18.58 -1.62
N ALA A 73 3.68 -19.47 -1.94
CA ALA A 73 5.10 -19.09 -1.98
C ALA A 73 5.33 -17.97 -3.00
N ALA A 74 4.63 -18.00 -4.14
CA ALA A 74 4.72 -16.98 -5.18
C ALA A 74 4.25 -15.59 -4.69
N ASP A 75 3.15 -15.53 -3.94
CA ASP A 75 2.62 -14.27 -3.42
C ASP A 75 3.52 -13.69 -2.32
N PHE A 76 4.07 -14.55 -1.46
CA PHE A 76 5.04 -14.12 -0.48
C PHE A 76 6.33 -13.60 -1.12
N THR A 77 6.80 -14.22 -2.21
CA THR A 77 7.93 -13.74 -3.02
C THR A 77 7.67 -12.33 -3.56
N LYS A 78 6.46 -12.06 -4.10
CA LYS A 78 6.07 -10.71 -4.58
C LYS A 78 6.05 -9.68 -3.45
N PHE A 79 5.61 -10.09 -2.26
CA PHE A 79 5.60 -9.23 -1.08
C PHE A 79 7.01 -8.86 -0.61
N LEU A 80 7.90 -9.85 -0.50
CA LEU A 80 9.30 -9.64 -0.12
C LEU A 80 10.07 -8.75 -1.11
N TRP A 81 9.72 -8.81 -2.39
CA TRP A 81 10.35 -8.02 -3.43
C TRP A 81 10.39 -6.51 -3.12
N VAL A 82 9.42 -5.96 -2.38
CA VAL A 82 9.39 -4.53 -2.03
C VAL A 82 10.64 -4.08 -1.27
N TRP A 83 11.17 -4.90 -0.36
CA TRP A 83 12.37 -4.56 0.43
C TRP A 83 13.67 -5.04 -0.22
N TYR A 84 13.63 -6.17 -0.91
CA TYR A 84 14.83 -6.84 -1.41
C TYR A 84 15.16 -6.51 -2.87
N SER A 85 14.23 -5.91 -3.60
CA SER A 85 14.48 -5.54 -4.99
C SER A 85 15.52 -4.41 -5.07
N PRO A 86 16.59 -4.58 -5.87
CA PRO A 86 17.54 -3.51 -6.13
C PRO A 86 16.91 -2.32 -6.87
N LEU A 87 15.70 -2.49 -7.42
CA LEU A 87 14.93 -1.46 -8.10
C LEU A 87 14.29 -0.44 -7.15
N TYR A 88 14.10 -0.78 -5.87
CA TYR A 88 13.65 0.18 -4.85
C TYR A 88 14.52 1.44 -4.83
N ARG A 89 15.84 1.26 -5.01
CA ARG A 89 16.82 2.36 -5.02
C ARG A 89 16.82 3.18 -6.32
N ARG A 90 16.20 2.68 -7.39
CA ARG A 90 16.20 3.30 -8.73
C ARG A 90 14.87 3.99 -9.09
N GLY A 91 13.89 3.99 -8.18
CA GLY A 91 12.64 4.72 -8.36
C GLY A 91 11.71 4.21 -9.48
N SER A 92 11.98 3.01 -10.01
CA SER A 92 11.13 2.37 -11.03
C SER A 92 10.66 1.02 -10.49
N LEU A 93 9.58 1.06 -9.72
CA LEU A 93 8.86 -0.13 -9.28
C LEU A 93 7.82 -0.49 -10.36
N THR A 94 8.29 -0.85 -11.55
CA THR A 94 7.40 -1.15 -12.68
C THR A 94 7.02 -2.62 -12.63
N GLU A 95 5.92 -2.91 -11.95
CA GLU A 95 5.32 -4.24 -11.87
C GLU A 95 3.87 -4.23 -12.35
N PRO A 96 3.34 -5.35 -12.84
CA PRO A 96 1.97 -5.42 -13.33
C PRO A 96 0.97 -5.23 -12.19
N LYS A 97 -0.27 -4.86 -12.57
CA LYS A 97 -1.40 -4.63 -11.65
C LYS A 97 -1.56 -5.79 -10.65
N GLU A 98 -1.52 -7.02 -11.13
CA GLU A 98 -1.72 -8.23 -10.34
C GLU A 98 -0.68 -8.36 -9.21
N HIS A 99 0.55 -7.89 -9.45
CA HIS A 99 1.62 -7.90 -8.44
C HIS A 99 1.31 -6.93 -7.31
N TRP A 100 0.89 -5.71 -7.64
CA TRP A 100 0.50 -4.71 -6.64
C TRP A 100 -0.76 -5.10 -5.88
N LEU A 101 -1.71 -5.77 -6.53
CA LEU A 101 -2.89 -6.32 -5.84
C LEU A 101 -2.51 -7.39 -4.81
N THR A 102 -1.60 -8.29 -5.15
CA THR A 102 -1.07 -9.25 -4.17
C THR A 102 -0.39 -8.55 -2.98
N ILE A 103 0.46 -7.54 -3.24
CA ILE A 103 1.12 -6.77 -2.19
C ILE A 103 0.07 -6.06 -1.32
N LEU A 104 -0.96 -5.48 -1.91
CA LEU A 104 -2.04 -4.81 -1.21
C LEU A 104 -2.82 -5.76 -0.31
N GLU A 105 -3.16 -6.96 -0.79
CA GLU A 105 -3.86 -7.97 -0.01
C GLU A 105 -3.04 -8.41 1.21
N LEU A 106 -1.76 -8.75 1.01
CA LEU A 106 -0.90 -9.22 2.08
C LEU A 106 -0.53 -8.12 3.08
N SER A 107 -0.27 -6.90 2.59
CA SER A 107 -0.04 -5.73 3.47
C SER A 107 -1.27 -5.40 4.29
N THR A 108 -2.48 -5.55 3.76
CA THR A 108 -3.72 -5.39 4.52
C THR A 108 -3.91 -6.52 5.53
N LYS A 109 -3.67 -7.78 5.14
CA LYS A 109 -3.76 -8.97 6.02
C LYS A 109 -2.84 -8.85 7.24
N TRP A 110 -1.62 -8.37 7.02
CA TRP A 110 -0.59 -8.26 8.04
C TRP A 110 -0.35 -6.83 8.55
N GLN A 111 -1.27 -5.90 8.27
CA GLN A 111 -1.24 -4.53 8.80
C GLN A 111 0.06 -3.73 8.50
N PHE A 112 0.64 -3.88 7.31
CA PHE A 112 1.72 -3.03 6.81
C PHE A 112 1.14 -1.76 6.18
N LEU A 113 0.88 -0.73 6.99
CA LEU A 113 0.19 0.48 6.53
C LEU A 113 0.96 1.25 5.46
N ASP A 114 2.28 1.34 5.57
CA ASP A 114 3.09 2.08 4.59
C ASP A 114 3.22 1.30 3.27
N MET A 115 3.32 -0.02 3.33
CA MET A 115 3.30 -0.86 2.14
C MET A 115 1.92 -0.88 1.47
N GLN A 116 0.85 -0.80 2.24
CA GLN A 116 -0.51 -0.65 1.72
C GLN A 116 -0.64 0.66 0.92
N LYS A 117 -0.18 1.78 1.47
CA LYS A 117 -0.15 3.07 0.78
C LYS A 117 0.70 3.00 -0.49
N LEU A 118 1.90 2.42 -0.42
CA LEU A 118 2.77 2.24 -1.58
C LEU A 118 2.06 1.46 -2.69
N ALA A 119 1.40 0.35 -2.37
CA ALA A 119 0.69 -0.45 -3.36
C ALA A 119 -0.46 0.33 -4.00
N ILE A 120 -1.20 1.14 -3.22
CA ILE A 120 -2.25 2.01 -3.74
C ILE A 120 -1.66 3.08 -4.67
N ASP A 121 -0.58 3.75 -4.27
CA ASP A 121 0.07 4.79 -5.07
C ASP A 121 0.58 4.26 -6.42
N GLU A 122 1.11 3.03 -6.44
CA GLU A 122 1.55 2.39 -7.68
C GLU A 122 0.37 1.92 -8.54
N LEU A 123 -0.73 1.42 -7.94
CA LEU A 123 -1.96 1.10 -8.66
C LEU A 123 -2.58 2.34 -9.31
N GLU A 124 -2.53 3.50 -8.66
CA GLU A 124 -3.04 4.77 -9.20
C GLU A 124 -2.22 5.28 -10.40
N LYS A 125 -0.96 4.88 -10.53
CA LYS A 125 -0.12 5.21 -11.70
C LYS A 125 -0.44 4.35 -12.94
N LEU A 126 -1.10 3.20 -12.74
CA LEU A 126 -1.45 2.31 -13.84
C LEU A 126 -2.70 2.80 -14.57
N ASN A 127 -2.70 2.67 -15.90
CA ASN A 127 -3.86 2.95 -16.72
C ASN A 127 -4.84 1.75 -16.69
N ILE A 128 -5.66 1.68 -15.64
CA ILE A 128 -6.68 0.64 -15.44
C ILE A 128 -8.02 1.13 -15.99
N GLU A 129 -8.73 0.27 -16.72
CA GLU A 129 -10.06 0.58 -17.25
C GLU A 129 -11.05 0.86 -16.09
N PRO A 130 -11.95 1.86 -16.19
CA PRO A 130 -12.82 2.26 -15.07
C PRO A 130 -13.64 1.15 -14.42
N ILE A 131 -14.27 0.26 -15.20
CA ILE A 131 -15.08 -0.84 -14.66
C ILE A 131 -14.18 -1.82 -13.90
N GLU A 132 -13.04 -2.17 -14.50
CA GLU A 132 -12.03 -3.00 -13.85
C GLU A 132 -11.49 -2.36 -12.56
N LYS A 133 -11.22 -1.05 -12.57
CA LYS A 133 -10.73 -0.31 -11.40
C LYS A 133 -11.76 -0.34 -10.27
N ILE A 134 -13.02 -0.04 -10.57
CA ILE A 134 -14.11 -0.05 -9.59
C ILE A 134 -14.28 -1.43 -8.97
N THR A 135 -14.36 -2.47 -9.80
CA THR A 135 -14.56 -3.85 -9.32
C THR A 135 -13.40 -4.34 -8.46
N THR A 136 -12.17 -4.01 -8.87
CA THR A 136 -10.95 -4.32 -8.11
C THR A 136 -10.95 -3.61 -6.77
N TYR A 137 -11.17 -2.30 -6.73
CA TYR A 137 -11.11 -1.52 -5.48
C TYR A 137 -12.22 -1.93 -4.51
N ASP A 138 -13.41 -2.24 -5.04
CA ASP A 138 -14.52 -2.78 -4.24
C ASP A 138 -14.20 -4.18 -3.67
N LYS A 139 -13.47 -5.02 -4.42
CA LYS A 139 -13.06 -6.36 -3.97
C LYS A 139 -12.04 -6.27 -2.84
N HIS A 140 -11.04 -5.40 -2.99
CA HIS A 140 -9.96 -5.23 -2.02
C HIS A 140 -10.28 -4.22 -0.91
N LYS A 141 -11.50 -3.65 -0.89
CA LYS A 141 -11.98 -2.65 0.08
C LYS A 141 -11.07 -1.41 0.16
N ILE A 142 -10.56 -0.97 -0.98
CA ILE A 142 -9.77 0.26 -1.10
C ILE A 142 -10.69 1.47 -0.94
N ASP A 143 -10.13 2.60 -0.51
CA ASP A 143 -10.87 3.85 -0.36
C ASP A 143 -11.60 4.22 -1.66
N LYS A 144 -12.92 4.41 -1.54
CA LYS A 144 -13.80 4.78 -2.65
C LYS A 144 -13.55 6.19 -3.15
N LEU A 145 -12.91 7.06 -2.38
CA LEU A 145 -12.49 8.38 -2.84
C LEU A 145 -11.57 8.31 -4.06
N LEU A 146 -10.73 7.27 -4.14
CA LEU A 146 -9.82 7.03 -5.26
C LEU A 146 -10.55 6.58 -6.55
N LEU A 147 -11.83 6.19 -6.44
CA LEU A 147 -12.66 5.81 -7.59
C LEU A 147 -13.37 7.01 -8.23
N LEU A 148 -13.29 8.20 -7.63
CA LEU A 148 -13.93 9.41 -8.14
C LEU A 148 -13.56 9.72 -9.61
N PRO A 149 -12.28 9.61 -10.05
CA PRO A 149 -11.92 9.79 -11.46
C PRO A 149 -12.56 8.74 -12.37
N ALA A 150 -12.66 7.48 -11.93
CA ALA A 150 -13.27 6.39 -12.70
C ALA A 150 -14.78 6.61 -12.85
N TYR A 151 -15.48 6.97 -11.77
CA TYR A 151 -16.91 7.30 -11.83
C TYR A 151 -17.19 8.50 -12.74
N LYS A 152 -16.34 9.53 -12.69
CA LYS A 152 -16.43 10.70 -13.57
C LYS A 152 -16.30 10.31 -15.04
N LEU A 153 -15.33 9.45 -15.38
CA LEU A 153 -15.16 8.95 -16.76
C LEU A 153 -16.41 8.21 -17.25
N LEU A 154 -16.97 7.32 -16.42
CA LEU A 154 -18.19 6.57 -16.74
C LEU A 154 -19.41 7.47 -16.89
N CYS A 155 -19.50 8.56 -16.13
CA CYS A 155 -20.62 9.51 -16.25
C CYS A 155 -20.51 10.38 -17.52
N LYS A 156 -19.30 10.79 -17.91
CA LYS A 156 -19.05 11.62 -19.11
C LYS A 156 -19.15 10.84 -20.42
N ARG A 157 -19.03 9.51 -20.39
CA ARG A 157 -19.09 8.67 -21.58
C ARG A 157 -20.44 8.79 -22.28
N THR A 158 -20.44 9.01 -23.60
CA THR A 158 -21.68 9.08 -24.40
C THR A 158 -22.41 7.74 -24.47
N THR A 159 -21.68 6.64 -24.50
CA THR A 159 -22.24 5.29 -24.50
C THR A 159 -22.79 4.93 -23.11
N ARG A 160 -23.97 4.31 -23.10
CA ARG A 160 -24.56 3.70 -21.91
C ARG A 160 -23.68 2.54 -21.42
N ILE A 161 -23.80 2.19 -20.15
CA ILE A 161 -23.20 0.96 -19.61
C ILE A 161 -23.81 -0.22 -20.37
N THR A 162 -22.96 -1.06 -20.96
CA THR A 162 -23.43 -2.26 -21.69
C THR A 162 -23.83 -3.35 -20.71
N ASP A 163 -24.54 -4.37 -21.18
CA ASP A 163 -24.97 -5.47 -20.33
C ASP A 163 -23.75 -6.20 -19.74
N GLU A 164 -22.68 -6.40 -20.51
CA GLU A 164 -21.43 -7.04 -20.07
C GLU A 164 -20.68 -6.24 -19.00
N GLU A 165 -20.74 -4.91 -19.06
CA GLU A 165 -20.18 -4.03 -18.02
C GLU A 165 -21.08 -4.03 -16.78
N GLY A 166 -22.40 -4.06 -16.98
CA GLY A 166 -23.40 -4.14 -15.93
C GLY A 166 -23.28 -5.41 -15.10
N GLU A 167 -22.97 -6.54 -15.72
CA GLU A 167 -22.72 -7.82 -15.04
C GLU A 167 -21.49 -7.79 -14.11
N LYS A 168 -20.48 -6.99 -14.47
CA LYS A 168 -19.25 -6.84 -13.66
C LYS A 168 -19.48 -5.91 -12.47
N LEU A 169 -20.33 -4.90 -12.62
CA LEU A 169 -20.63 -3.94 -11.57
C LEU A 169 -21.66 -4.48 -10.57
N LYS A 170 -21.48 -4.12 -9.30
CA LYS A 170 -22.53 -4.35 -8.30
C LYS A 170 -23.74 -3.46 -8.63
N VAL A 171 -24.95 -4.01 -8.53
CA VAL A 171 -26.21 -3.26 -8.76
C VAL A 171 -26.26 -1.92 -8.02
N PRO A 172 -25.87 -1.81 -6.74
CA PRO A 172 -25.88 -0.51 -6.05
C PRO A 172 -24.90 0.52 -6.64
N THR A 173 -23.77 0.07 -7.20
CA THR A 173 -22.81 0.95 -7.90
C THR A 173 -23.41 1.41 -9.23
N LEU A 174 -24.05 0.50 -9.96
CA LEU A 174 -24.72 0.79 -11.22
C LEU A 174 -25.83 1.84 -11.07
N LEU A 175 -26.71 1.67 -10.07
CA LEU A 175 -27.79 2.61 -9.78
C LEU A 175 -27.27 4.01 -9.45
N ARG A 176 -26.18 4.09 -8.66
CA ARG A 176 -25.52 5.36 -8.33
C ARG A 176 -24.91 6.05 -9.55
N ILE A 177 -24.31 5.30 -10.47
CA ILE A 177 -23.81 5.88 -11.72
C ILE A 177 -24.97 6.45 -12.56
N PHE A 178 -26.08 5.71 -12.68
CA PHE A 178 -27.24 6.20 -13.42
C PHE A 178 -27.86 7.44 -12.78
N GLU A 179 -28.01 7.46 -11.46
CA GLU A 179 -28.48 8.63 -10.72
C GLU A 179 -27.57 9.84 -10.92
N ALA A 180 -26.25 9.66 -10.81
CA ALA A 180 -25.29 10.74 -11.02
C ALA A 180 -25.36 11.30 -12.45
N ARG A 181 -25.49 10.44 -13.46
CA ARG A 181 -25.65 10.84 -14.86
C ARG A 181 -26.93 11.64 -15.10
N ASP A 182 -28.03 11.22 -14.48
CA ASP A 182 -29.32 11.88 -14.64
C ASP A 182 -29.36 13.26 -13.99
N ARG A 183 -28.80 13.37 -12.77
CA ARG A 183 -28.61 14.66 -12.08
C ARG A 183 -27.71 15.60 -12.87
N ALA A 184 -26.62 15.10 -13.45
CA ALA A 184 -25.70 15.91 -14.25
C ALA A 184 -26.37 16.44 -15.53
N ARG A 185 -27.20 15.62 -16.20
CA ARG A 185 -27.98 16.05 -17.37
C ARG A 185 -28.99 17.14 -16.99
N SER A 186 -29.76 16.92 -15.93
CA SER A 186 -30.75 17.88 -15.43
C SER A 186 -30.11 19.22 -15.05
N ALA A 187 -28.91 19.19 -14.46
CA ALA A 187 -28.17 20.40 -14.11
C ALA A 187 -27.69 21.21 -15.34
N ALA A 188 -27.37 20.53 -16.45
CA ALA A 188 -26.94 21.16 -17.70
C ALA A 188 -28.10 21.76 -18.50
N GLU A 189 -29.30 21.16 -18.45
CA GLU A 189 -30.49 21.68 -19.13
C GLU A 189 -31.00 23.00 -18.53
N GLY A 190 -30.75 23.23 -17.22
CA GLY A 190 -31.14 24.47 -16.54
C GLY A 190 -30.11 25.60 -16.57
N ARG A 191 -28.87 25.37 -17.04
CA ARG A 191 -27.75 26.32 -16.98
C ARG A 191 -26.76 26.14 -18.14
N HIS A 192 -26.42 27.23 -18.85
CA HIS A 192 -25.26 27.25 -19.76
C HIS A 192 -23.96 27.26 -18.96
N LEU A 193 -23.57 26.10 -18.43
CA LEU A 193 -22.31 25.93 -17.71
C LEU A 193 -21.14 25.84 -18.70
N SER A 194 -19.98 26.38 -18.31
CA SER A 194 -18.73 26.08 -19.00
C SER A 194 -18.37 24.60 -18.81
N SER A 195 -17.54 24.04 -19.69
CA SER A 195 -17.07 22.66 -19.54
C SER A 195 -16.36 22.40 -18.20
N ALA A 196 -15.68 23.41 -17.64
CA ALA A 196 -14.99 23.28 -16.36
C ALA A 196 -15.97 23.28 -15.18
N ASP A 197 -17.03 24.08 -15.25
CA ASP A 197 -18.04 24.14 -14.19
C ASP A 197 -18.94 22.90 -14.20
N ALA A 198 -19.26 22.36 -15.38
CA ALA A 198 -19.95 21.08 -15.51
C ALA A 198 -19.15 19.93 -14.89
N ASP A 199 -17.82 19.94 -15.06
CA ASP A 199 -16.93 18.93 -14.49
C ASP A 199 -16.84 18.99 -12.96
N LYS A 200 -16.86 20.19 -12.38
CA LYS A 200 -16.90 20.39 -10.92
C LYS A 200 -18.24 20.00 -10.32
N GLU A 201 -19.34 20.34 -10.99
CA GLU A 201 -20.69 19.96 -10.53
C GLU A 201 -20.88 18.45 -10.58
N LEU A 202 -20.41 17.77 -11.63
CA LEU A 202 -20.43 16.31 -11.71
C LEU A 202 -19.65 15.66 -10.56
N GLU A 203 -18.49 16.21 -10.22
CA GLU A 203 -17.68 15.73 -9.09
C GLU A 203 -18.42 15.88 -7.76
N ARG A 204 -19.08 17.03 -7.53
CA ARG A 204 -19.94 17.26 -6.36
C ARG A 204 -21.08 16.24 -6.29
N ILE A 205 -21.79 16.03 -7.40
CA ILE A 205 -22.87 15.05 -7.50
C ILE A 205 -22.36 13.65 -7.16
N LEU A 206 -21.19 13.27 -7.67
CA LEU A 206 -20.59 11.95 -7.41
C LEU A 206 -20.24 11.77 -5.93
N ILE A 207 -19.64 12.78 -5.29
CA ILE A 207 -19.34 12.75 -3.86
C ILE A 207 -20.63 12.56 -3.04
N GLU A 208 -21.71 13.25 -3.40
CA GLU A 208 -23.01 13.15 -2.72
C GLU A 208 -23.66 11.76 -2.94
N VAL A 209 -23.79 11.31 -4.20
CA VAL A 209 -24.48 10.07 -4.58
C VAL A 209 -23.75 8.83 -4.04
N PHE A 210 -22.42 8.86 -4.05
CA PHE A 210 -21.61 7.77 -3.50
C PHE A 210 -21.31 7.92 -2.00
N ALA A 211 -21.78 9.00 -1.36
CA ALA A 211 -21.50 9.34 0.03
C ALA A 211 -20.00 9.21 0.36
N LEU A 212 -19.15 9.77 -0.52
CA LEU A 212 -17.69 9.67 -0.38
C LEU A 212 -17.15 10.57 0.73
N ASN A 213 -17.97 11.46 1.27
CA ASN A 213 -17.67 12.20 2.48
C ASN A 213 -17.77 11.28 3.70
N SER A 214 -16.65 10.69 4.09
CA SER A 214 -16.49 10.14 5.42
C SER A 214 -16.59 11.28 6.44
N HIS A 215 -17.39 11.09 7.49
CA HIS A 215 -17.59 12.06 8.57
C HIS A 215 -16.26 12.49 9.22
N ALA A 216 -15.77 13.66 8.85
CA ALA A 216 -14.85 14.46 9.65
C ALA A 216 -15.53 15.79 10.02
N THR A 217 -16.72 15.71 10.63
CA THR A 217 -17.39 16.86 11.23
C THR A 217 -18.00 16.48 12.58
N ASN A 218 -17.15 16.35 13.58
CA ASN A 218 -17.54 16.64 14.97
C ASN A 218 -16.77 17.88 15.43
N GLN A 219 -17.19 19.03 14.89
CA GLN A 219 -17.12 20.30 15.57
C GLN A 219 -18.51 20.92 15.49
N GLN A 220 -19.40 20.47 16.39
CA GLN A 220 -20.51 21.30 16.82
C GLN A 220 -20.05 22.08 18.04
N GLY A 221 -20.28 23.39 17.97
CA GLY A 221 -19.81 24.34 18.95
C GLY A 221 -20.48 24.16 20.30
N ALA A 222 -19.70 24.49 21.33
CA ALA A 222 -20.22 25.03 22.58
C ALA A 222 -19.52 26.37 22.79
N GLN A 223 -20.04 27.42 22.15
CA GLN A 223 -19.89 28.78 22.66
C GLN A 223 -20.92 28.96 23.78
N SER A 224 -20.46 29.13 25.01
CA SER A 224 -21.19 29.86 26.04
C SER A 224 -20.20 30.73 26.81
N GLN A 225 -20.38 32.04 26.66
CA GLN A 225 -19.72 33.11 27.39
C GLN A 225 -20.22 33.15 28.84
N THR A 226 -19.33 33.44 29.79
CA THR A 226 -19.62 34.36 30.90
C THR A 226 -18.37 35.21 31.21
N LYS A 227 -18.57 36.54 31.18
CA LYS A 227 -17.69 37.60 31.74
C LYS A 227 -17.67 37.45 33.29
N SER A 228 -16.72 37.93 34.09
CA SER A 228 -16.09 39.27 34.17
C SER A 228 -15.00 39.32 35.27
N ASP A 229 -13.83 39.91 34.96
CA ASP A 229 -12.98 40.93 35.67
C ASP A 229 -12.71 40.90 37.20
N PRO A 230 -11.69 41.64 37.74
CA PRO A 230 -10.29 41.85 37.30
C PRO A 230 -9.22 41.89 38.46
N ASP A 231 -7.94 42.06 38.06
CA ASP A 231 -6.88 42.86 38.74
C ASP A 231 -5.86 42.15 39.70
N PRO A 232 -4.71 42.77 40.07
CA PRO A 232 -3.44 42.78 39.31
C PRO A 232 -2.20 42.42 40.16
N ASN A 233 -1.07 42.04 39.54
CA ASN A 233 0.24 42.49 40.03
C ASN A 233 1.39 42.30 39.01
N SER A 234 2.01 43.43 38.64
CA SER A 234 3.45 43.74 38.63
C SER A 234 4.46 42.65 38.23
N LYS A 235 5.50 42.87 37.43
CA LYS A 235 6.11 44.04 36.76
C LYS A 235 7.20 43.50 35.79
N PRO A 236 7.72 44.36 34.89
CA PRO A 236 8.61 43.99 33.78
C PRO A 236 10.09 44.25 34.11
N ASN A 237 11.02 43.61 33.38
CA ASN A 237 12.28 44.23 32.93
C ASN A 237 13.06 43.36 31.92
N PRO A 238 14.05 43.92 31.18
CA PRO A 238 14.13 43.75 29.74
C PRO A 238 15.56 43.42 29.28
N ASN A 239 15.76 43.58 27.98
CA ASN A 239 16.97 44.10 27.34
C ASN A 239 18.12 43.12 27.05
N GLY A 240 18.62 43.22 25.81
CA GLY A 240 19.96 42.77 25.48
C GLY A 240 20.21 42.48 24.00
N ASN A 241 20.27 43.53 23.18
CA ASN A 241 20.81 43.52 21.81
C ASN A 241 22.30 43.09 21.76
N GLY A 242 22.72 42.54 20.61
CA GLY A 242 24.12 42.48 20.14
C GLY A 242 24.27 41.42 19.05
N ALA A 243 24.17 41.73 17.76
CA ALA A 243 25.20 42.30 16.87
C ALA A 243 26.41 41.38 16.58
N ALA A 244 26.66 41.23 15.27
CA ALA A 244 27.95 41.06 14.58
C ALA A 244 28.39 39.66 14.08
N ASN A 245 28.76 39.69 12.78
CA ASN A 245 29.77 38.91 12.05
C ASN A 245 29.56 37.39 11.94
N GLY A 246 29.38 36.79 10.77
CA GLY A 246 30.15 36.97 9.53
C GLY A 246 31.32 35.97 9.53
N HIS A 247 31.23 34.90 8.73
CA HIS A 247 32.33 34.28 7.97
C HIS A 247 31.82 33.07 7.16
N LYS A 248 32.00 33.17 5.83
CA LYS A 248 32.06 32.09 4.85
C LYS A 248 33.42 31.38 5.00
N PRO A 249 33.56 30.10 4.59
CA PRO A 249 34.04 29.81 3.23
C PRO A 249 33.23 28.64 2.60
N SER A 250 32.73 28.69 1.37
CA SER A 250 33.42 28.55 0.08
C SER A 250 34.59 27.57 0.07
N GLY A 251 34.28 26.28 -0.17
CA GLY A 251 35.22 25.29 -0.70
C GLY A 251 34.60 24.68 -1.95
N SER A 252 35.25 24.91 -3.08
CA SER A 252 34.90 24.55 -4.45
C SER A 252 35.75 23.38 -4.94
N GLY A 253 35.16 22.53 -5.81
CA GLY A 253 35.85 21.57 -6.69
C GLY A 253 36.21 20.23 -6.02
N SER A 254 36.21 19.09 -6.69
CA SER A 254 36.13 18.79 -8.12
C SER A 254 35.64 17.36 -8.31
N SER A 255 34.85 17.20 -9.35
CA SER A 255 34.71 16.01 -10.20
C SER A 255 35.92 15.07 -10.26
N THR A 256 35.64 13.76 -10.18
CA THR A 256 36.26 12.77 -11.07
C THR A 256 35.28 11.63 -11.32
N GLN A 257 34.83 11.53 -12.57
CA GLN A 257 34.27 10.33 -13.19
C GLN A 257 35.39 9.30 -13.41
N ASN A 258 35.07 8.02 -13.27
CA ASN A 258 35.38 6.93 -14.22
C ASN A 258 34.90 5.60 -13.59
N ASP A 259 33.82 5.04 -14.13
CA ASP A 259 33.86 4.00 -15.17
C ASP A 259 34.61 2.73 -14.75
N LYS A 260 33.84 1.70 -14.39
CA LYS A 260 34.12 0.31 -14.78
C LYS A 260 32.82 -0.47 -14.94
N GLN A 261 32.56 -0.72 -16.20
CA GLN A 261 31.55 -1.54 -16.83
C GLN A 261 31.62 -3.03 -16.42
N GLN A 262 30.46 -3.68 -16.44
CA GLN A 262 30.17 -5.07 -16.88
C GLN A 262 31.07 -6.21 -16.38
N GLN A 263 30.46 -7.21 -15.71
CA GLN A 263 30.16 -8.53 -16.30
C GLN A 263 29.52 -9.46 -15.24
N LYS A 264 28.35 -10.03 -15.52
CA LYS A 264 28.08 -11.48 -15.51
C LYS A 264 26.58 -11.78 -15.53
N ASP A 265 26.13 -12.18 -16.71
CA ASP A 265 24.95 -12.99 -16.94
C ASP A 265 25.12 -14.42 -16.36
N ALA A 266 23.95 -15.03 -16.13
CA ALA A 266 23.64 -16.45 -16.17
C ALA A 266 24.39 -17.38 -15.20
N ASP A 267 23.67 -17.81 -14.16
CA ASP A 267 23.45 -19.23 -13.81
C ASP A 267 23.00 -19.31 -12.33
N LYS A 268 21.75 -19.75 -12.10
CA LYS A 268 21.39 -20.77 -11.08
C LYS A 268 19.88 -20.87 -10.89
N THR A 269 19.26 -21.65 -11.75
CA THR A 269 18.03 -22.38 -11.39
C THR A 269 18.45 -23.72 -10.79
N LYS A 270 18.87 -23.72 -9.53
CA LYS A 270 18.99 -24.94 -8.70
C LYS A 270 18.41 -24.65 -7.33
N GLY A 271 17.17 -25.08 -7.13
CA GLY A 271 16.55 -25.08 -5.80
C GLY A 271 17.45 -25.84 -4.84
N THR A 272 17.86 -25.19 -3.77
CA THR A 272 18.68 -25.81 -2.73
C THR A 272 17.74 -26.59 -1.81
N VAL A 273 17.91 -27.92 -1.76
CA VAL A 273 17.14 -28.78 -0.86
C VAL A 273 17.81 -28.74 0.51
N CYS A 274 17.09 -28.29 1.52
CA CYS A 274 17.56 -28.27 2.90
C CYS A 274 17.00 -29.52 3.60
N TYR A 275 17.89 -30.32 4.19
CA TYR A 275 17.50 -31.51 4.95
C TYR A 275 17.34 -31.13 6.42
N SER A 276 16.13 -31.30 6.97
CA SER A 276 15.90 -31.25 8.41
C SER A 276 16.34 -32.59 9.01
N VAL A 277 17.32 -32.56 9.92
CA VAL A 277 17.69 -33.73 10.73
C VAL A 277 16.86 -33.67 12.02
N TYR A 278 16.10 -34.73 12.27
CA TYR A 278 15.26 -34.93 13.47
C TYR A 278 16.10 -35.24 14.72
#